data_AF-A0AA88H1B7-F1
#
_entry.id   AF-A0AA88H1B7-F1
#
_cell.length_a   1.000
_cell.length_b   1.000
_cell.length_c   1.000
_cell.angle_alpha   90.00
_cell.angle_beta   90.00
_cell.angle_gamma   90.00
#
_symmetry.space_group_name_H-M   'P 1'
#
loop_
_entity.id
_entity.type
_entity.pdbx_description
1 polymer ?
#
loop_
_entity_poly.entity_id
_entity_poly.type
_entity_poly.pdbx_seq_one_letter_code
_entity_poly.pdbx_strand_id
1 'polypeptide(L)'
;MYRIKDPKKSLDFYTRVLGMRLLKKLDFEDMKFSLYFMGYENKEEIPENPKERTIWALSRKATLELTHNWGTESDLEFKGYHNGNSEPKGYGSTLFVFIKIL
;
A
#
# COMPACT_ATOMS: atom_id res chain seq x y z
N MET A 1 -4.11 6.70 2.03
CA MET A 1 -3.59 5.65 2.92
C MET A 1 -4.72 4.71 3.26
N TYR A 2 -4.49 3.40 3.18
CA TYR A 2 -5.45 2.37 3.60
C TYR A 2 -4.83 1.46 4.64
N ARG A 3 -5.63 1.07 5.64
CA ARG A 3 -5.25 -0.05 6.50
C ARG A 3 -5.58 -1.36 5.80
N ILE A 4 -4.67 -2.32 5.88
CA ILE A 4 -4.77 -3.62 5.22
C ILE A 4 -4.63 -4.75 6.23
N LYS A 5 -5.47 -5.79 6.10
CA LYS A 5 -5.47 -6.95 7.00
C LYS A 5 -4.24 -7.82 6.79
N ASP A 6 -3.89 -8.10 5.53
CA ASP A 6 -2.85 -9.05 5.17
C ASP A 6 -1.96 -8.46 4.06
N PRO A 7 -0.70 -8.09 4.37
CA PRO A 7 0.20 -7.51 3.39
C PRO A 7 0.53 -8.47 2.26
N LYS A 8 0.53 -9.79 2.47
CA LYS A 8 0.81 -10.75 1.40
C LYS A 8 -0.26 -10.67 0.31
N LYS A 9 -1.54 -10.68 0.71
CA LYS A 9 -2.67 -10.59 -0.22
C LYS A 9 -2.75 -9.22 -0.88
N SER A 10 -2.57 -8.15 -0.10
CA SER A 10 -2.62 -6.79 -0.65
C SER A 10 -1.49 -6.53 -1.63
N LEU A 11 -0.25 -6.90 -1.30
CA LEU A 11 0.88 -6.71 -2.21
C LEU A 11 0.73 -7.53 -3.48
N ASP A 12 0.28 -8.79 -3.41
CA ASP A 12 -0.01 -9.57 -4.62
C ASP A 12 -1.05 -8.89 -5.51
N PHE A 13 -2.16 -8.42 -4.94
CA PHE A 13 -3.19 -7.70 -5.70
C PHE A 13 -2.64 -6.43 -6.35
N TYR A 14 -2.04 -5.52 -5.58
CA TYR A 14 -1.56 -4.25 -6.13
C TYR A 14 -0.41 -4.44 -7.13
N THR A 15 0.43 -5.46 -6.97
CA THR A 15 1.53 -5.72 -7.90
C THR A 15 1.10 -6.53 -9.11
N ARG A 16 0.57 -7.75 -8.93
CA ARG A 16 0.27 -8.68 -10.01
C ARG A 16 -0.99 -8.32 -10.79
N VAL A 17 -2.02 -7.79 -10.12
CA VAL A 17 -3.30 -7.48 -10.76
C VAL A 17 -3.30 -6.04 -11.28
N LEU A 18 -2.89 -5.08 -10.45
CA LEU A 18 -2.90 -3.66 -10.83
C LEU A 18 -1.59 -3.18 -11.45
N GLY A 19 -0.49 -3.94 -11.39
CA GLY A 19 0.78 -3.56 -12.02
C GLY A 19 1.59 -2.52 -11.26
N MET A 20 1.23 -2.20 -10.01
CA MET A 20 2.01 -1.29 -9.16
C MET A 20 3.32 -1.95 -8.69
N ARG A 21 4.24 -1.14 -8.17
CA ARG A 21 5.48 -1.60 -7.54
C ARG A 21 5.52 -1.21 -6.07
N LEU A 22 6.14 -2.06 -5.25
CA LEU A 22 6.52 -1.71 -3.89
C LEU A 22 7.73 -0.76 -3.93
N LEU A 23 7.49 0.51 -3.64
CA LEU A 23 8.49 1.57 -3.67
C LEU A 23 9.32 1.57 -2.39
N LYS A 24 8.67 1.42 -1.22
CA LYS A 24 9.35 1.37 0.08
C LYS A 24 8.52 0.61 1.10
N LYS A 25 9.21 -0.14 1.96
CA LYS A 25 8.66 -0.67 3.22
C LYS A 25 9.33 0.06 4.39
N LEU A 26 8.54 0.45 5.38
CA LEU A 26 9.01 0.98 6.66
C LEU A 26 8.37 0.15 7.78
N ASP A 27 9.18 -0.25 8.76
CA ASP A 27 8.75 -1.01 9.93
C ASP A 27 8.91 -0.15 11.18
N PHE A 28 7.89 -0.18 12.03
CA PHE A 28 7.87 0.55 13.29
C PHE A 28 7.59 -0.45 14.42
N GLU A 29 8.66 -1.08 14.92
CA GLU A 29 8.55 -2.22 15.84
C GLU A 29 7.88 -1.85 17.16
N ASP A 30 8.27 -0.71 17.76
CA ASP A 30 7.69 -0.20 19.01
C ASP A 30 6.18 0.03 18.91
N MET A 31 5.70 0.38 17.71
CA MET A 31 4.29 0.67 17.43
C MET A 31 3.56 -0.50 16.75
N LYS A 32 4.27 -1.59 16.43
CA LYS A 32 3.77 -2.82 15.81
C LYS A 32 2.97 -2.59 14.52
N PHE A 33 3.50 -1.79 13.61
CA PHE A 33 2.96 -1.68 12.25
C PHE A 33 4.04 -1.52 11.19
N SER A 34 3.66 -1.85 9.95
CA SER A 34 4.47 -1.61 8.76
C SER A 34 3.71 -0.71 7.78
N LEU A 35 4.45 0.14 7.07
CA LEU A 35 3.96 0.92 5.93
C LEU A 35 4.54 0.38 4.63
N TYR A 36 3.69 0.19 3.63
CA TYR A 36 4.05 -0.22 2.28
C TYR A 36 3.63 0.87 1.30
N PHE A 37 4.61 1.56 0.71
CA PHE A 37 4.37 2.59 -0.29
C PHE A 37 4.35 1.96 -1.68
N MET A 38 3.21 2.03 -2.34
CA MET A 38 2.96 1.48 -3.67
C MET A 38 2.85 2.60 -4.70
N GLY A 39 3.34 2.40 -5.92
CA GLY A 39 3.20 3.37 -7.01
C GLY A 39 3.46 2.77 -8.39
N TYR A 40 3.16 3.53 -9.44
CA TYR A 40 3.47 3.19 -10.83
C TYR A 40 4.78 3.87 -11.24
N GLU A 41 5.89 3.23 -10.92
CA GLU A 41 7.24 3.77 -11.20
C GLU A 41 8.06 2.75 -11.99
N ASN A 42 9.04 3.24 -12.74
CA ASN A 42 10.02 2.38 -13.41
C ASN A 42 10.95 1.76 -12.38
N LYS A 43 11.35 0.50 -12.59
CA LYS A 43 12.21 -0.21 -11.62
C LYS A 43 13.59 0.44 -11.54
N GLU A 44 14.06 0.94 -12.68
CA GLU A 44 15.38 1.55 -12.89
C GLU A 44 15.50 2.91 -12.20
N GLU A 45 14.38 3.55 -11.86
CA GLU A 45 14.35 4.84 -11.17
C GLU A 45 14.37 4.70 -9.64
N ILE A 46 14.20 3.49 -9.10
CA ILE A 46 14.17 3.23 -7.66
C ILE A 46 15.61 3.25 -7.12
N PRO A 47 15.99 4.20 -6.24
CA PRO A 47 17.35 4.24 -5.70
C PRO A 47 17.68 3.00 -4.88
N GLU A 48 18.91 2.50 -4.98
CA GLU A 48 19.38 1.38 -4.18
C GLU A 48 19.70 1.80 -2.74
N ASN A 49 20.22 3.02 -2.56
CA ASN A 49 20.55 3.55 -1.24
C ASN A 49 19.28 3.66 -0.37
N PRO A 50 19.23 3.05 0.83
CA PRO A 50 18.02 3.01 1.64
C PRO A 50 17.47 4.38 2.06
N LYS A 51 18.35 5.38 2.30
CA LYS A 51 17.95 6.73 2.72
C LYS A 51 17.40 7.53 1.54
N GLU A 52 18.11 7.51 0.42
CA GLU A 52 17.66 8.15 -0.81
C GLU A 52 16.34 7.56 -1.30
N ARG A 53 16.20 6.22 -1.24
CA ARG A 53 14.97 5.54 -1.60
C ARG A 53 13.78 5.97 -0.74
N THR A 54 13.98 6.25 0.55
CA THR A 54 12.92 6.77 1.42
C THR A 54 12.48 8.16 0.98
N ILE A 55 13.42 9.09 0.78
CA ILE A 55 13.14 10.46 0.33
C ILE A 55 12.45 10.43 -1.04
N TRP A 56 12.98 9.63 -1.96
CA TRP A 56 12.45 9.44 -3.30
C TRP A 56 11.01 8.90 -3.26
N ALA A 57 10.75 7.81 -2.52
CA ALA A 57 9.42 7.19 -2.46
C ALA A 57 8.36 8.13 -1.86
N LEU A 58 8.73 8.90 -0.83
CA LEU A 58 7.83 9.88 -0.19
C LEU A 58 7.62 11.14 -1.04
N SER A 59 8.46 11.39 -2.05
CA SER A 59 8.31 12.50 -3.00
C SER A 59 7.46 12.14 -4.23
N ARG A 60 7.18 10.85 -4.46
CA ARG A 60 6.41 10.41 -5.63
C ARG A 60 4.95 10.86 -5.53
N LYS A 61 4.39 11.25 -6.67
CA LYS A 61 2.97 11.62 -6.78
C LYS A 61 2.11 10.36 -6.80
N ALA A 62 0.87 10.49 -6.33
CA ALA A 62 -0.16 9.45 -6.43
C ALA A 62 0.28 8.07 -5.88
N THR A 63 1.11 8.07 -4.82
CA THR A 63 1.45 6.83 -4.11
C THR A 63 0.29 6.37 -3.25
N LEU A 64 0.22 5.06 -3.07
CA LEU A 64 -0.68 4.44 -2.11
C LEU A 64 0.11 3.91 -0.93
N GLU A 65 -0.09 4.52 0.23
CA GLU A 65 0.39 3.99 1.50
C GLU A 65 -0.59 2.93 2.03
N LEU A 66 -0.10 1.71 2.20
CA LEU A 66 -0.81 0.62 2.86
C LEU A 66 -0.22 0.39 4.25
N THR A 67 -1.07 0.44 5.27
CA THR A 67 -0.67 0.27 6.67
C THR A 67 -1.14 -1.07 7.18
N HIS A 68 -0.20 -1.90 7.62
CA HIS A 68 -0.48 -3.18 8.23
C HIS A 68 -0.20 -3.09 9.73
N ASN A 69 -1.25 -3.20 10.54
CA ASN A 69 -1.11 -3.41 11.97
C ASN A 69 -0.83 -4.90 12.20
N TRP A 70 0.28 -5.22 12.86
CA TRP A 70 0.78 -6.59 12.96
C TRP A 70 -0.20 -7.51 13.69
N GLY A 71 -0.37 -8.73 13.17
CA GLY A 71 -1.23 -9.76 13.74
C GLY A 71 -2.67 -9.74 13.23
N THR A 72 -3.10 -8.68 12.55
CA THR A 72 -4.46 -8.60 11.97
C THR A 72 -4.73 -9.70 10.94
N GLU A 73 -3.72 -10.20 10.26
CA GLU A 73 -3.77 -11.30 9.29
C GLU A 73 -4.11 -12.65 9.93
N SER A 74 -3.71 -12.85 11.18
CA SER A 74 -3.88 -14.09 11.96
C SER A 74 -5.05 -14.04 12.94
N ASP A 75 -5.62 -12.85 13.17
CA ASP A 75 -6.77 -12.67 14.05
C ASP A 75 -8.06 -13.16 13.36
N LEU A 76 -8.64 -14.22 13.92
CA LEU A 76 -9.90 -14.83 13.48
C LEU A 76 -11.12 -13.98 13.84
N GLU A 77 -11.02 -13.16 14.90
CA GLU A 77 -12.08 -12.24 15.31
C GLU A 77 -12.03 -10.92 14.54
N PHE A 78 -10.89 -10.57 13.97
CA PHE A 78 -10.77 -9.41 13.10
C PHE A 78 -11.55 -9.59 11.79
N LYS A 79 -12.77 -9.02 11.75
CA LYS A 79 -13.67 -9.09 10.58
C LYS A 79 -13.20 -8.28 9.37
N GLY A 80 -12.12 -7.51 9.51
CA GLY A 80 -11.53 -6.66 8.46
C GLY A 80 -11.74 -5.18 8.73
N TYR A 81 -11.12 -4.35 7.89
CA TYR A 81 -11.32 -2.91 7.93
C TYR A 81 -12.61 -2.52 7.21
N HIS A 82 -13.31 -1.53 7.75
CA HIS A 82 -14.48 -0.94 7.12
C HIS A 82 -14.05 -0.11 5.89
N ASN A 83 -14.76 -0.25 4.78
CA ASN A 83 -14.40 0.36 3.49
C ASN A 83 -15.02 1.74 3.25
N GLY A 84 -15.81 2.27 4.18
CA GLY A 84 -16.45 3.58 4.12
C GLY A 84 -17.74 3.66 3.27
N ASN A 85 -18.14 2.57 2.61
CA ASN A 85 -19.28 2.56 1.66
C ASN A 85 -20.62 2.11 2.29
N SER A 86 -20.60 1.67 3.55
CA SER A 86 -21.78 1.42 4.39
C SER A 86 -21.72 2.28 5.65
N GLU A 87 -22.79 2.34 6.45
CA GLU A 87 -22.76 3.13 7.69
C GLU A 87 -21.69 2.60 8.69
N PRO A 88 -21.00 3.50 9.43
CA PRO A 88 -20.91 4.94 9.19
C PRO A 88 -20.11 5.24 7.91
N LYS A 89 -20.67 6.05 7.01
CA LYS A 89 -20.05 6.36 5.72
C LYS A 89 -18.91 7.37 5.82
N GLY A 90 -18.02 7.36 4.82
CA GLY A 90 -16.92 8.31 4.71
C GLY A 90 -16.18 8.20 3.37
N TYR A 91 -14.99 7.60 3.40
CA TYR A 91 -14.23 7.31 2.18
C TYR A 91 -15.04 6.47 1.18
N GLY A 92 -14.94 6.82 -0.11
CA GLY A 92 -15.61 6.10 -1.20
C GLY A 92 -14.67 5.09 -1.88
N SER A 93 -13.84 5.56 -2.80
CA SER A 93 -12.96 4.70 -3.62
C SER A 93 -11.77 5.47 -4.19
N THR A 94 -10.73 4.72 -4.60
CA THR A 94 -9.64 5.22 -5.46
C THR A 94 -9.90 4.74 -6.87
N LEU A 95 -9.81 5.65 -7.83
CA LEU A 95 -9.93 5.34 -9.24
C LEU A 95 -8.55 5.15 -9.85
N PHE A 96 -8.40 4.09 -10.65
CA PHE A 96 -7.23 3.84 -11.49
C PHE A 96 -7.65 3.96 -12.95
N VAL A 97 -6.93 4.80 -13.71
CA VAL A 97 -7.19 4.99 -15.15
C VAL A 97 -6.14 4.20 -15.93
N PHE A 98 -6.60 3.28 -16.76
CA PHE A 98 -5.75 2.46 -17.62
C PHE A 98 -5.90 2.92 -19.07
N ILE A 99 -4.79 3.32 -19.70
CA ILE A 99 -4.75 3.66 -21.11
C ILE A 99 -4.05 2.51 -21.83
N LYS A 100 -4.80 1.77 -22.64
CA LYS A 100 -4.24 0.71 -23.48
C LYS A 100 -3.66 1.38 -24.72
N ILE A 101 -2.33 1.46 -24.80
CA ILE A 101 -1.64 1.86 -26.03
C ILE A 101 -1.68 0.63 -26.95
N LEU A 102 -2.46 0.74 -28.03
CA LEU A 102 -2.53 -0.25 -29.11
C LEU A 102 -1.44 0.02 -30.14
#